data_AF-A0A660Y024-F1
#
_entry.id   AF-A0A660Y024-F1
#
_cell.length_a   1.000
_cell.length_b   1.000
_cell.length_c   1.000
_cell.angle_alpha   90.00
_cell.angle_beta   90.00
_cell.angle_gamma   90.00
#
_symmetry.space_group_name_H-M   'P 1'
#
loop_
_entity.id
_entity.type
_entity.pdbx_description
1 polymer ?
#
loop_
_entity_poly.entity_id
_entity_poly.type
_entity_poly.pdbx_seq_one_letter_code
_entity_poly.pdbx_strand_id
1 'polypeptide(L)'
;MIIDDNVSLENELEHFRQEKEKIRNLIGQIGGKGSAKQDLIINLLFLALVITLFIFDIMRHVYHVSLPLPPLFSIEFGILVVSIKIVWMIYKQTKVEHFQFWILNSIEFRLNSLSKQMNDIEQKIENFQNET
;
A
#
# COMPACT_ATOMS: atom_id res chain seq x y z
N MET A 1 1.43 49.75 -1.73
CA MET A 1 1.01 48.86 -0.63
C MET A 1 0.37 47.56 -1.13
N ILE A 2 -0.38 47.54 -2.24
CA ILE A 2 -1.07 46.33 -2.76
C ILE A 2 -0.14 45.27 -3.42
N ILE A 3 1.11 45.64 -3.76
CA ILE A 3 2.06 44.72 -4.43
C ILE A 3 2.68 43.72 -3.44
N ASP A 4 2.81 44.10 -2.17
CA ASP A 4 3.45 43.28 -1.11
C ASP A 4 2.56 42.08 -0.72
N ASP A 5 1.25 42.32 -0.61
CA ASP A 5 0.27 41.27 -0.29
C ASP A 5 0.19 40.20 -1.38
N ASN A 6 0.28 40.58 -2.66
CA ASN A 6 0.16 39.63 -3.77
C ASN A 6 1.39 38.70 -3.86
N VAL A 7 2.58 39.24 -3.60
CA VAL A 7 3.83 38.47 -3.50
C VAL A 7 3.83 37.56 -2.27
N SER A 8 3.21 37.99 -1.16
CA SER A 8 2.99 37.16 0.04
C SER A 8 2.07 35.98 -0.26
N LEU A 9 0.91 36.22 -0.89
CA LEU A 9 -0.05 35.16 -1.22
C LEU A 9 0.53 34.14 -2.21
N GLU A 10 1.28 34.60 -3.22
CA GLU A 10 1.86 33.71 -4.22
C GLU A 10 2.92 32.77 -3.60
N ASN A 11 3.76 33.29 -2.71
CA ASN A 11 4.71 32.50 -1.92
C ASN A 11 4.00 31.51 -0.99
N GLU A 12 2.92 31.93 -0.33
CA GLU A 12 2.14 31.05 0.54
C GLU A 12 1.49 29.92 -0.27
N LEU A 13 0.96 30.23 -1.45
CA LEU A 13 0.32 29.28 -2.36
C LEU A 13 1.33 28.26 -2.92
N GLU A 14 2.55 28.69 -3.24
CA GLU A 14 3.65 27.79 -3.59
C GLU A 14 4.02 26.89 -2.42
N HIS A 15 4.11 27.43 -1.20
CA HIS A 15 4.36 26.63 0.00
C HIS A 15 3.29 25.55 0.20
N PHE A 16 2.01 25.90 0.05
CA PHE A 16 0.90 24.94 0.13
C PHE A 16 0.99 23.86 -0.97
N ARG A 17 1.34 24.24 -2.20
CA ARG A 17 1.52 23.27 -3.29
C ARG A 17 2.67 22.30 -2.99
N GLN A 18 3.78 22.80 -2.47
CA GLN A 18 4.93 21.96 -2.12
C GLN A 18 4.63 21.02 -0.95
N GLU A 19 3.93 21.48 0.09
CA GLU A 19 3.48 20.61 1.18
C GLU A 19 2.51 19.54 0.69
N LYS A 20 1.53 19.92 -0.14
CA LYS A 20 0.59 18.97 -0.75
C LYS A 20 1.32 17.91 -1.58
N GLU A 21 2.31 18.31 -2.36
CA GLU A 21 3.14 17.43 -3.17
C GLU A 21 3.96 16.46 -2.31
N LYS A 22 4.54 16.94 -1.19
CA LYS A 22 5.24 16.11 -0.21
C LYS A 22 4.31 15.09 0.44
N ILE A 23 3.13 15.52 0.89
CA ILE A 23 2.10 14.64 1.46
C ILE A 23 1.69 13.57 0.44
N ARG A 24 1.45 13.95 -0.82
CA ARG A 24 1.14 13.02 -1.91
C ARG A 24 2.25 11.99 -2.14
N ASN A 25 3.51 12.41 -2.10
CA ASN A 25 4.65 11.51 -2.28
C ASN A 25 4.82 10.56 -1.10
N LEU A 26 4.64 11.03 0.14
CA LEU A 26 4.65 10.18 1.34
C LEU A 26 3.54 9.13 1.26
N ILE A 27 2.31 9.55 0.94
CA ILE A 27 1.17 8.63 0.74
C ILE A 27 1.44 7.65 -0.41
N GLY A 28 2.03 8.12 -1.51
CA GLY A 28 2.37 7.29 -2.67
C GLY A 28 3.48 6.26 -2.38
N GLN A 29 4.45 6.61 -1.54
CA GLN A 29 5.49 5.70 -1.08
C GLN A 29 4.91 4.60 -0.17
N ILE A 30 3.95 4.97 0.70
CA ILE A 30 3.30 4.01 1.58
C ILE A 30 2.30 3.12 0.81
N GLY A 31 1.64 3.66 -0.21
CA GLY A 31 0.76 2.94 -1.13
C GLY A 31 1.46 2.09 -2.19
N GLY A 32 2.80 1.96 -2.16
CA GLY A 32 3.54 1.00 -2.98
C GLY A 32 3.94 1.46 -4.39
N LYS A 33 3.82 2.74 -4.74
CA LYS A 33 4.27 3.22 -6.08
C LYS A 33 5.77 3.02 -6.32
N GLY A 34 6.58 3.02 -5.26
CA GLY A 34 8.03 2.75 -5.36
C GLY A 34 8.38 1.29 -5.61
N SER A 35 7.55 0.34 -5.18
CA SER A 35 7.86 -1.10 -5.31
C SER A 35 7.29 -1.74 -6.57
N ALA A 36 6.38 -1.09 -7.29
CA ALA A 36 5.68 -1.71 -8.43
C ALA A 36 6.61 -2.34 -9.48
N LYS A 37 7.74 -1.70 -9.77
CA LYS A 37 8.77 -2.26 -10.69
C LYS A 37 9.49 -3.45 -10.07
N GLN A 38 9.84 -3.38 -8.79
CA GLN A 38 10.50 -4.47 -8.07
C GLN A 38 9.55 -5.67 -7.95
N ASP A 39 8.27 -5.43 -7.71
CA ASP A 39 7.23 -6.47 -7.64
C ASP A 39 7.07 -7.22 -8.94
N LEU A 40 7.07 -6.48 -10.06
CA LEU A 40 7.01 -7.08 -11.38
C LEU A 40 8.23 -7.98 -11.65
N ILE A 41 9.43 -7.51 -11.28
CA ILE A 41 10.68 -8.26 -11.41
C ILE A 41 10.65 -9.52 -10.52
N ILE A 42 10.26 -9.39 -9.25
CA ILE A 42 10.18 -10.51 -8.31
C ILE A 42 9.16 -11.55 -8.81
N ASN A 43 7.99 -11.10 -9.27
CA ASN A 43 6.96 -11.99 -9.80
C ASN A 43 7.45 -12.73 -11.06
N LEU A 44 8.14 -12.03 -11.96
CA LEU A 44 8.73 -12.61 -13.15
C LEU A 44 9.81 -13.65 -12.81
N LEU A 45 10.65 -13.36 -11.81
CA LEU A 45 11.68 -14.30 -11.32
C LEU A 45 11.05 -15.58 -10.78
N PHE A 46 10.03 -15.46 -9.91
CA PHE A 46 9.31 -16.64 -9.39
C PHE A 46 8.65 -17.45 -10.51
N LEU A 47 8.06 -16.79 -11.50
CA LEU A 47 7.46 -17.45 -12.66
C LEU A 47 8.51 -18.21 -13.48
N ALA A 48 9.64 -17.56 -13.79
CA ALA A 48 10.74 -18.17 -14.53
C ALA A 48 11.30 -19.39 -13.79
N LEU A 49 11.41 -19.32 -12.46
CA LEU A 49 11.90 -20.42 -11.64
C LEU A 49 10.95 -21.63 -11.67
N VAL A 50 9.63 -21.41 -11.56
CA VAL A 50 8.62 -22.48 -11.69
C VAL A 50 8.63 -23.10 -13.07
N ILE A 51 8.69 -22.29 -14.13
CA ILE A 51 8.77 -22.79 -15.52
C ILE A 51 10.03 -23.63 -15.72
N THR A 52 11.18 -23.18 -15.19
CA THR A 52 12.45 -23.90 -15.31
C THR A 52 12.38 -25.25 -14.61
N LEU A 53 11.81 -25.32 -13.40
CA LEU A 53 11.58 -26.58 -12.69
C LEU A 53 10.70 -27.54 -13.49
N PHE A 54 9.63 -27.01 -14.09
CA PHE A 54 8.70 -27.80 -14.89
C PHE A 54 9.36 -28.35 -16.17
N ILE A 55 10.13 -27.53 -16.88
CA ILE A 55 10.91 -27.97 -18.05
C ILE A 55 11.93 -29.03 -17.63
N PHE A 56 12.61 -28.84 -16.51
CA PHE A 56 13.60 -29.79 -16.00
C PHE A 56 12.96 -31.15 -15.67
N ASP A 57 11.77 -31.15 -15.08
CA ASP A 57 11.00 -32.36 -14.78
C ASP A 57 10.60 -33.11 -16.07
N ILE A 58 10.10 -32.37 -17.08
CA ILE A 58 9.79 -32.93 -18.39
C ILE A 58 11.03 -33.50 -19.08
N MET A 59 12.15 -32.75 -19.10
CA MET A 59 13.39 -33.21 -19.73
C MET A 59 13.91 -34.48 -19.05
N ARG A 60 13.83 -34.56 -17.72
CA ARG A 60 14.20 -35.76 -16.98
C ARG A 60 13.35 -36.97 -17.41
N HIS A 61 12.04 -36.78 -17.55
CA HIS A 61 11.13 -37.84 -17.96
C HIS A 61 11.31 -38.27 -19.42
N VAL A 62 11.54 -37.31 -20.32
CA VAL A 62 11.69 -37.55 -21.77
C VAL A 62 13.05 -38.15 -22.12
N TYR A 63 14.14 -37.62 -21.56
CA TYR A 63 15.51 -38.02 -21.91
C TYR A 63 16.06 -39.21 -21.09
N HIS A 64 15.26 -39.79 -20.18
CA HIS A 64 15.66 -40.90 -19.30
C HIS A 64 17.00 -40.67 -18.61
N VAL A 65 17.29 -39.41 -18.24
CA VAL A 65 18.53 -39.08 -17.54
C VAL A 65 18.42 -39.65 -16.13
N SER A 66 19.24 -40.67 -15.85
CA SER A 66 19.33 -41.37 -14.57
C SER A 66 20.00 -40.52 -13.48
N LEU A 67 19.43 -39.35 -13.17
CA LEU A 67 19.76 -38.69 -11.91
C LEU A 67 19.14 -39.50 -10.75
N PRO A 68 19.87 -39.74 -9.65
CA PRO A 68 19.42 -40.49 -8.48
C PRO A 68 18.46 -39.68 -7.58
N LEU A 69 17.70 -38.74 -8.14
CA LEU A 69 16.75 -37.92 -7.38
C LEU A 69 15.39 -38.63 -7.24
N PRO A 70 14.64 -38.43 -6.15
CA PRO A 70 13.27 -38.94 -6.06
C PRO A 70 12.39 -38.41 -7.21
N PRO A 71 11.38 -39.17 -7.68
CA PRO A 71 10.46 -38.70 -8.73
C PRO A 71 9.66 -37.46 -8.34
N LEU A 72 9.33 -37.31 -7.05
CA LEU A 72 8.48 -36.23 -6.54
C LEU A 72 9.25 -34.96 -6.17
N PHE A 73 10.59 -35.00 -6.21
CA PHE A 73 11.45 -33.92 -5.72
C PHE A 73 11.16 -32.57 -6.42
N SER A 74 10.86 -32.59 -7.72
CA SER A 74 10.52 -31.37 -8.48
C SER A 74 9.22 -30.74 -7.99
N ILE A 75 8.20 -31.56 -7.72
CA ILE A 75 6.90 -31.12 -7.23
C ILE A 75 7.01 -30.58 -5.81
N GLU A 76 7.72 -31.28 -4.91
CA GLU A 76 7.97 -30.84 -3.54
C GLU A 76 8.69 -29.48 -3.52
N PHE A 77 9.70 -29.32 -4.37
CA PHE A 77 10.42 -28.07 -4.50
C PHE A 77 9.56 -26.94 -5.10
N GLY A 78 8.71 -27.26 -6.09
CA GLY A 78 7.74 -26.33 -6.65
C GLY A 78 6.74 -25.82 -5.61
N ILE A 79 6.21 -26.72 -4.77
CA ILE A 79 5.31 -26.36 -3.66
C ILE A 79 6.03 -25.46 -2.66
N LEU A 80 7.29 -25.74 -2.32
CA LEU A 80 8.09 -24.93 -1.42
C LEU A 80 8.28 -23.50 -1.96
N VAL A 81 8.63 -23.37 -3.24
CA VAL A 81 8.80 -22.07 -3.92
C VAL A 81 7.49 -21.26 -3.89
N VAL A 82 6.36 -21.89 -4.23
CA VAL A 82 5.05 -21.23 -4.21
C VAL A 82 4.65 -20.81 -2.80
N SER A 83 4.91 -21.65 -1.81
CA SER A 83 4.63 -21.34 -0.40
C SER A 83 5.41 -20.11 0.09
N ILE A 84 6.70 -20.03 -0.25
CA ILE A 84 7.53 -18.86 0.04
C ILE A 84 6.97 -17.61 -0.64
N LYS A 85 6.52 -17.71 -1.90
CA LYS A 85 5.91 -16.58 -2.63
C LYS A 85 4.65 -16.07 -1.93
N ILE A 86 3.80 -16.96 -1.42
CA ILE A 86 2.58 -16.58 -0.69
C ILE A 86 2.95 -15.85 0.61
N VAL A 87 3.88 -16.38 1.40
CA VAL A 87 4.34 -15.73 2.64
C VAL A 87 4.93 -14.35 2.34
N TRP A 88 5.73 -14.23 1.28
CA TRP A 88 6.28 -12.95 0.83
C TRP A 88 5.17 -11.96 0.47
N MET A 89 4.17 -12.40 -0.31
CA MET A 89 3.05 -11.57 -0.72
C MET A 89 2.28 -11.02 0.50
N ILE A 90 1.98 -11.89 1.47
CA ILE A 90 1.30 -11.52 2.71
C ILE A 90 2.11 -10.48 3.50
N TYR A 91 3.40 -10.73 3.72
CA TYR A 91 4.29 -9.81 4.43
C TYR A 91 4.31 -8.42 3.79
N LYS A 92 4.31 -8.37 2.46
CA LYS A 92 4.31 -7.12 1.71
C LYS A 92 2.97 -6.38 1.79
N GLN A 93 1.85 -7.10 1.85
CA GLN A 93 0.51 -6.53 1.93
C GLN A 93 0.24 -5.83 3.27
N THR A 94 0.78 -6.35 4.38
CA THR A 94 0.57 -5.83 5.74
C THR A 94 0.92 -4.34 5.92
N LYS A 95 1.92 -3.83 5.19
CA LYS A 95 2.32 -2.41 5.31
C LYS A 95 1.24 -1.45 4.79
N VAL A 96 0.60 -1.80 3.67
CA VAL A 96 -0.46 -0.97 3.07
C VAL A 96 -1.72 -1.03 3.94
N GLU A 97 -2.06 -2.21 4.45
CA GLU A 97 -3.21 -2.40 5.34
C GLU A 97 -3.07 -1.60 6.64
N HIS A 98 -1.90 -1.64 7.27
CA HIS A 98 -1.63 -0.84 8.47
C HIS A 98 -1.81 0.65 8.21
N PHE A 99 -1.31 1.14 7.07
CA PHE A 99 -1.48 2.54 6.70
C PHE A 99 -2.94 2.92 6.43
N GLN A 100 -3.67 2.09 5.69
CA GLN A 100 -5.10 2.29 5.45
C GLN A 100 -5.88 2.34 6.77
N PHE A 101 -5.54 1.46 7.71
CA PHE A 101 -6.11 1.44 9.06
C PHE A 101 -5.85 2.76 9.80
N TRP A 102 -4.61 3.27 9.81
CA TRP A 102 -4.29 4.55 10.47
C TRP A 102 -5.02 5.75 9.87
N ILE A 103 -5.13 5.80 8.54
CA ILE A 103 -5.87 6.86 7.85
C ILE A 103 -7.34 6.80 8.24
N LEU A 104 -7.95 5.61 8.21
CA LEU A 104 -9.35 5.44 8.57
C LEU A 104 -9.62 5.85 10.02
N ASN A 105 -8.79 5.40 10.96
CA ASN A 105 -8.91 5.76 12.37
C ASN A 105 -8.77 7.27 12.61
N SER A 106 -7.88 7.94 11.86
CA SER A 106 -7.72 9.40 11.94
C SER A 106 -8.94 10.14 11.41
N ILE A 107 -9.52 9.66 10.31
CA ILE A 107 -10.76 10.22 9.73
C ILE A 107 -11.94 10.00 10.69
N GLU A 108 -12.07 8.79 11.25
CA GLU A 108 -13.09 8.44 12.22
C GLU A 108 -13.03 9.35 13.45
N PHE A 109 -11.84 9.54 14.03
CA PHE A 109 -11.65 10.46 15.16
C PHE A 109 -12.05 11.89 14.81
N ARG A 110 -11.66 12.37 13.63
CA ARG A 110 -11.98 13.74 13.19
C ARG A 110 -13.48 13.93 12.94
N LEU A 111 -14.14 12.95 12.30
CA LEU A 111 -15.59 12.96 12.10
C LEU A 111 -16.33 12.96 13.43
N ASN A 112 -15.89 12.16 14.40
CA ASN A 112 -16.48 12.13 15.74
C ASN A 112 -16.34 13.47 16.46
N SER A 113 -15.17 14.11 16.38
CA SER A 113 -14.97 15.45 16.92
C SER A 113 -15.87 16.50 16.27
N LEU A 114 -16.02 16.44 14.93
CA LEU A 114 -16.91 17.36 14.21
C LEU A 114 -18.38 17.14 14.60
N SER A 115 -18.80 15.89 14.77
CA SER A 115 -20.15 15.57 15.24
C SER A 115 -20.41 16.12 16.64
N LYS A 116 -19.45 16.03 17.57
CA LYS A 116 -19.57 16.63 18.91
C LYS A 116 -19.69 18.16 18.84
N GLN A 117 -18.84 18.82 18.05
CA GLN A 117 -18.91 20.26 17.86
C GLN A 117 -20.26 20.70 17.27
N MET A 118 -20.83 19.92 16.34
CA MET A 118 -22.15 20.19 15.77
C MET A 118 -23.25 20.11 16.84
N ASN A 119 -23.22 19.08 17.68
CA ASN A 119 -24.20 18.92 18.77
C ASN A 119 -24.08 20.05 19.81
N ASP A 120 -22.86 20.48 20.14
CA ASP A 120 -22.63 21.60 21.06
C ASP A 120 -23.18 22.92 20.48
N ILE A 121 -23.09 23.10 19.15
CA ILE A 121 -23.68 24.25 18.44
C ILE A 121 -25.21 24.17 18.49
N GLU A 122 -25.80 23.01 18.22
CA GLU A 122 -27.26 22.81 18.33
C GLU A 122 -27.78 23.14 19.73
N GLN A 123 -27.15 22.62 20.79
CA GLN A 123 -27.56 22.92 22.17
C GLN A 123 -27.44 24.41 22.50
N LYS A 124 -26.39 25.09 22.04
CA LYS A 124 -26.26 26.54 22.27
C LYS A 124 -27.39 27.30 21.58
N ILE A 125 -27.71 26.94 20.33
CA ILE A 125 -28.81 27.58 19.58
C ILE A 125 -30.14 27.36 20.30
N GLU A 126 -30.42 26.15 20.77
CA GLU A 126 -31.65 25.83 21.50
C GLU A 126 -31.76 26.61 22.81
N ASN A 127 -30.67 26.72 23.58
CA ASN A 127 -30.63 27.53 24.80
C ASN A 127 -30.86 29.02 24.51
N PHE A 128 -30.24 29.55 23.45
CA PHE A 128 -30.46 30.95 23.04
C PHE A 128 -31.92 31.21 22.62
N GLN A 129 -32.59 30.25 21.99
CA GLN A 129 -34.00 30.39 21.64
C GLN A 129 -34.94 30.32 22.85
N ASN A 130 -34.57 29.57 23.89
CA ASN A 130 -35.38 29.42 25.11
C ASN A 130 -35.20 30.61 26.09
N GLU A 131 -34.15 31.41 25.94
CA GLU A 131 -33.89 32.61 26.76
C GLU A 131 -34.51 33.92 26.20
N THR A 132 -35.01 33.90 24.96
CA THR A 132 -35.78 34.99 24.30
C THR A 132 -37.28 34.70 24.28
#